data_AF-A0A2A4XJU4-F1
#
_entry.id   AF-A0A2A4XJU4-F1
#
_cell.length_a   1.000
_cell.length_b   1.000
_cell.length_c   1.000
_cell.angle_alpha   90.00
_cell.angle_beta   90.00
_cell.angle_gamma   90.00
#
_symmetry.space_group_name_H-M   'P 1'
#
loop_
_entity.id
_entity.type
_entity.pdbx_description
1 polymer ?
#
loop_
_entity_poly.entity_id
_entity_poly.type
_entity_poly.pdbx_seq_one_letter_code
_entity_poly.pdbx_strand_id
1 'polypeptide(L)'
;MGISIWQLVIVLVIVLLLFGAKRLRNVGGDLGSAIKGFKSAMGEEEKKPTDPAEPTQLNQQEGDVIEGELSKENATKEKDKV
;
A
#
# COMPACT_ATOMS: atom_id res chain seq x y z
N MET A 1 23.51 30.14 -15.01
CA MET A 1 23.11 28.81 -15.54
C MET A 1 22.37 28.08 -14.45
N GLY A 2 21.04 28.25 -14.39
CA GLY A 2 20.21 27.64 -13.34
C GLY A 2 19.76 26.23 -13.70
N ILE A 3 19.24 25.50 -12.71
CA ILE A 3 18.56 24.22 -12.95
C ILE A 3 17.27 24.53 -13.70
N SER A 4 17.23 24.21 -14.99
CA SER A 4 16.02 24.34 -15.78
C SER A 4 15.25 23.02 -15.80
N ILE A 5 13.94 23.12 -15.95
CA ILE A 5 13.01 21.98 -15.88
C ILE A 5 13.38 20.92 -16.95
N TRP A 6 13.87 21.35 -18.11
CA TRP A 6 14.30 20.46 -19.19
C TRP A 6 15.47 19.54 -18.79
N GLN A 7 16.39 20.01 -17.97
CA GLN A 7 17.50 19.20 -17.46
C GLN A 7 17.00 18.16 -16.47
N LEU A 8 16.05 18.52 -15.61
CA LEU A 8 15.45 17.58 -14.64
C LEU A 8 14.72 16.42 -15.33
N VAL A 9 14.00 16.70 -16.44
CA VAL A 9 13.34 15.66 -17.23
C VAL A 9 14.35 14.70 -17.86
N ILE A 10 15.44 15.21 -18.44
CA ILE A 10 16.52 14.38 -18.99
C ILE A 10 17.11 13.46 -17.91
N VAL A 11 17.39 13.99 -16.72
CA VAL A 11 17.95 13.22 -15.60
C VAL A 11 16.97 12.16 -15.13
N LEU A 12 15.68 12.50 -15.02
CA LEU A 12 14.62 11.58 -14.62
C LEU A 12 14.53 10.37 -15.57
N VAL A 13 14.64 10.61 -16.88
CA VAL A 13 14.64 9.52 -17.89
C VAL A 13 15.82 8.57 -17.67
N ILE A 14 17.01 9.11 -17.42
CA ILE A 14 18.21 8.28 -17.15
C ILE A 14 18.00 7.43 -15.88
N VAL A 15 17.51 8.04 -14.80
CA VAL A 15 17.22 7.32 -13.54
C VAL A 15 16.20 6.21 -13.77
N LEU A 16 15.13 6.47 -14.53
CA LEU A 16 14.12 5.47 -14.87
C LEU A 16 14.69 4.30 -15.67
N LEU A 17 15.66 4.53 -16.56
CA LEU A 17 16.31 3.47 -17.33
C LEU A 17 17.27 2.64 -16.45
N LEU A 18 17.99 3.26 -15.52
CA LEU A 18 18.91 2.57 -14.62
C LEU A 18 18.19 1.72 -13.57
N PHE A 19 17.18 2.30 -12.92
CA PHE A 19 16.45 1.64 -11.84
C PHE A 19 15.27 0.80 -12.37
N GLY A 20 14.78 1.10 -13.57
CA GLY A 20 13.57 0.52 -14.14
C GLY A 20 12.29 1.10 -13.51
N ALA A 21 11.26 1.27 -14.33
CA ALA A 21 9.96 1.80 -13.87
C ALA A 21 9.30 0.94 -12.77
N LYS A 22 9.57 -0.37 -12.74
CA LYS A 22 8.98 -1.29 -11.75
C LYS A 22 9.49 -1.03 -10.32
N ARG A 23 10.79 -0.74 -10.16
CA ARG A 23 11.36 -0.40 -8.84
C ARG A 23 10.89 0.98 -8.40
N LEU A 24 10.87 1.95 -9.31
CA LEU A 24 10.39 3.30 -9.00
C LEU A 24 8.89 3.32 -8.67
N ARG A 25 8.06 2.45 -9.28
CA ARG A 25 6.63 2.34 -8.93
C ARG A 25 6.43 1.73 -7.55
N ASN A 26 7.15 0.65 -7.23
CA ASN A 26 7.02 0.00 -5.93
C ASN A 26 7.45 0.94 -4.79
N VAL A 27 8.61 1.59 -4.90
CA VAL A 27 9.12 2.50 -3.86
C VAL A 27 8.42 3.87 -3.91
N GLY A 28 8.11 4.36 -5.12
CA GLY A 28 7.43 5.64 -5.31
C GLY A 28 5.97 5.63 -4.90
N GLY A 29 5.29 4.48 -4.86
CA GLY A 29 3.93 4.37 -4.33
C GLY A 29 3.88 4.68 -2.83
N ASP A 30 4.80 4.11 -2.06
CA ASP A 30 4.88 4.30 -0.61
C ASP A 30 5.30 5.74 -0.27
N LEU A 31 6.37 6.22 -0.92
CA LEU A 31 6.86 7.60 -0.74
C LEU A 31 5.84 8.63 -1.23
N GLY A 32 5.18 8.38 -2.35
CA GLY A 32 4.17 9.27 -2.92
C GLY A 32 2.93 9.37 -2.03
N SER A 33 2.52 8.27 -1.41
CA SER A 33 1.40 8.25 -0.46
C SER A 33 1.72 9.06 0.80
N ALA A 34 2.95 8.93 1.33
CA ALA A 34 3.41 9.74 2.47
C ALA A 34 3.45 11.24 2.14
N ILE A 35 4.00 11.61 0.98
CA ILE A 35 4.05 13.00 0.52
C ILE A 35 2.64 13.56 0.24
N LYS A 36 1.72 12.74 -0.28
CA LYS A 36 0.32 13.13 -0.50
C LYS A 36 -0.36 13.48 0.83
N GLY A 37 -0.20 12.65 1.85
CA GLY A 37 -0.71 12.94 3.20
C GLY A 37 -0.12 14.21 3.79
N PHE A 38 1.19 14.43 3.63
CA PHE A 38 1.85 15.66 4.05
C PHE A 38 1.31 16.90 3.34
N LYS A 39 1.13 16.84 2.01
CA LYS A 39 0.58 17.96 1.23
C LYS A 39 -0.89 18.23 1.55
N SER A 40 -1.68 17.18 1.80
CA SER A 40 -3.06 17.30 2.26
C SER A 40 -3.12 18.01 3.62
N ALA A 41 -2.32 17.58 4.60
CA ALA A 41 -2.29 18.21 5.93
C ALA A 41 -1.76 19.65 5.89
N MET A 42 -0.79 19.94 5.01
CA MET A 42 -0.24 21.28 4.85
C MET A 42 -1.17 22.25 4.09
N GLY A 43 -2.16 21.72 3.35
CA GLY A 43 -3.12 22.50 2.55
C GLY A 43 -4.58 22.39 3.00
N GLU A 44 -4.87 21.69 4.10
CA GLU A 44 -6.23 21.42 4.58
C GLU A 44 -6.92 22.64 5.23
N GLU A 45 -6.25 23.78 5.34
CA GLU A 45 -6.86 25.02 5.83
C GLU A 45 -7.74 25.74 4.80
N GLU A 46 -7.72 25.39 3.50
CA GLU A 46 -8.41 26.22 2.49
C GLU A 46 -9.48 25.56 1.60
N LYS A 47 -9.68 24.24 1.52
CA LYS A 47 -10.83 23.64 0.78
C LYS A 47 -11.05 22.14 1.06
N LYS A 48 -12.21 21.78 1.61
CA LYS A 48 -12.90 20.48 1.37
C LYS A 48 -14.13 20.76 0.48
N PRO A 49 -14.60 19.85 -0.41
CA PRO A 49 -14.40 18.40 -0.39
C PRO A 49 -13.95 17.80 -1.74
N THR A 50 -13.17 16.71 -1.70
CA THR A 50 -13.22 15.71 -2.79
C THR A 50 -12.75 14.35 -2.27
N ASP A 51 -13.73 13.52 -1.93
CA ASP A 51 -13.67 12.08 -2.12
C ASP A 51 -13.92 11.84 -3.62
N PRO A 52 -13.06 11.09 -4.33
CA PRO A 52 -13.29 9.64 -4.45
C PRO A 52 -11.98 8.83 -4.58
N ALA A 53 -11.78 7.86 -3.69
CA ALA A 53 -10.96 6.69 -4.01
C ALA A 53 -11.43 5.46 -3.22
N GLU A 54 -12.46 4.81 -3.75
CA GLU A 54 -12.76 3.41 -3.45
C GLU A 54 -11.48 2.55 -3.63
N PRO A 55 -11.23 1.57 -2.76
CA PRO A 55 -10.14 0.63 -2.94
C PRO A 55 -10.38 -0.20 -4.20
N THR A 56 -9.54 0.00 -5.23
CA THR A 56 -9.45 -0.95 -6.34
C THR A 56 -8.97 -2.28 -5.77
N GLN A 57 -9.91 -3.21 -5.64
CA GLN A 57 -9.68 -4.61 -5.32
C GLN A 57 -8.66 -5.19 -6.31
N LEU A 58 -7.47 -5.54 -5.83
CA LEU A 58 -6.56 -6.41 -6.57
C LEU A 58 -6.91 -7.85 -6.18
N ASN A 59 -7.77 -8.44 -7.00
CA ASN A 59 -8.01 -9.87 -7.07
C ASN A 59 -6.67 -10.60 -7.26
N GLN A 60 -6.23 -11.34 -6.25
CA GLN A 60 -5.19 -12.34 -6.34
C GLN A 60 -5.72 -13.64 -5.73
N GLN A 61 -6.69 -14.23 -6.42
CA GLN A 61 -7.14 -15.59 -6.20
C GLN A 61 -6.26 -16.52 -7.04
N GLU A 62 -5.28 -17.19 -6.41
CA GLU A 62 -4.91 -18.58 -6.72
C GLU A 62 -3.96 -19.12 -5.64
N GLY A 63 -4.40 -20.13 -4.90
CA GLY A 63 -3.63 -20.72 -3.81
C GLY A 63 -4.53 -21.49 -2.86
N ASP A 64 -5.19 -22.52 -3.39
CA ASP A 64 -5.78 -23.61 -2.61
C ASP A 64 -4.66 -24.28 -1.80
N VAL A 65 -4.62 -24.04 -0.49
CA VAL A 65 -3.90 -24.90 0.45
C VAL A 65 -4.80 -25.15 1.65
N ILE A 66 -5.16 -26.42 1.75
CA ILE A 66 -6.14 -27.03 2.63
C ILE A 66 -5.52 -27.28 4.02
N GLU A 67 -6.37 -27.12 5.04
CA GLU A 67 -6.30 -27.67 6.40
C GLU A 67 -5.08 -27.43 7.28
N GLY A 68 -5.35 -26.69 8.36
CA GLY A 68 -4.68 -26.87 9.63
C GLY A 68 -4.98 -25.73 10.58
N GLU A 69 -6.05 -25.84 11.38
CA GLU A 69 -6.05 -25.50 12.82
C GLU A 69 -7.46 -25.59 13.46
N LEU A 70 -7.55 -26.54 14.41
CA LEU A 70 -8.13 -26.39 15.75
C LEU A 70 -9.61 -25.99 15.88
N SER A 71 -10.49 -27.00 15.84
CA SER A 71 -11.74 -26.94 16.60
C SER A 71 -11.47 -27.32 18.07
N LYS A 72 -11.41 -26.26 18.87
CA LYS A 72 -11.74 -26.11 20.29
C LYS A 72 -12.25 -27.34 21.06
N GLU A 73 -11.65 -27.48 22.24
CA GLU A 73 -12.36 -27.51 23.53
C GLU A 73 -13.37 -28.65 23.73
N ASN A 74 -12.92 -29.75 24.35
CA ASN A 74 -13.69 -30.48 25.37
C ASN A 74 -12.77 -31.44 26.13
N ALA A 75 -11.94 -30.86 26.99
CA ALA A 75 -11.37 -31.57 28.12
C ALA A 75 -11.71 -30.76 29.36
N THR A 76 -12.54 -31.35 30.22
CA THR A 76 -12.49 -31.29 31.69
C THR A 76 -13.88 -31.18 32.33
N LYS A 77 -14.24 -32.33 32.94
CA LYS A 77 -14.97 -32.54 34.21
C LYS A 77 -16.51 -32.65 34.24
N GLU A 78 -16.88 -33.75 34.90
CA GLU A 78 -17.95 -33.87 35.90
C GLU A 78 -19.32 -34.36 35.40
N LYS A 79 -19.55 -35.68 35.55
CA LYS A 79 -20.64 -36.29 36.34
C LYS A 79 -20.80 -37.76 35.93
N ASP A 80 -20.25 -38.67 36.73
CA ASP A 80 -20.91 -39.96 36.97
C ASP A 80 -20.47 -40.49 38.34
N LYS A 81 -21.22 -40.03 39.34
CA LYS A 81 -21.34 -40.62 40.67
C LYS A 81 -22.82 -40.61 40.98
N VAL A 82 -23.56 -41.62 40.53
CA VAL A 82 -24.58 -42.35 41.33
C VAL A 82 -24.86 -43.69 40.66
#